data_AF-A0A6I2MM33-F1
#
_entry.id   AF-A0A6I2MM33-F1
#
_cell.length_a   1.000
_cell.length_b   1.000
_cell.length_c   1.000
_cell.angle_alpha   90.00
_cell.angle_beta   90.00
_cell.angle_gamma   90.00
#
_symmetry.space_group_name_H-M   'P 1'
#
loop_
_entity.id
_entity.type
_entity.pdbx_description
1 polymer ?
#
loop_
_entity_poly.entity_id
_entity_poly.type
_entity_poly.pdbx_seq_one_letter_code
_entity_poly.pdbx_strand_id
1 'polypeptide(L)'
;MKNILLLFVIVIPSLVCGQKQETLSGILWGRVNNCYSMFEDMDDDGVLDFNKIDDSQNGYLKISGSWPTCGCSCNSTVGAYKNSEGKYVILQSDQVECSWERKISSNLDLKEVLPIDFGINNFTSEHIDSESDYSVFFIDIEIPRIGTDTKVKIELVPFGLRPKGENLICFGYKVEEPYKFLYGIKNVAKGISDPNTISYLLNGSFDKISSSDNTLISKLLGPEDDRFESMEELSEYLKELKNTYDLYCKLKTNELILGWNRSESRFFIKGTGEKIPEISFREFLINNSYWSWMC
;
A
#
# COMPACT_ATOMS: atom_id res chain seq x y z
N MET A 1 -15.52 19.41 68.47
CA MET A 1 -15.51 19.99 67.10
C MET A 1 -14.12 20.52 66.75
N LYS A 2 -13.11 19.65 66.64
CA LYS A 2 -11.72 20.04 66.28
C LYS A 2 -11.03 19.08 65.30
N ASN A 3 -11.70 18.01 64.86
CA ASN A 3 -11.08 16.94 64.06
C ASN A 3 -11.67 16.78 62.64
N ILE A 4 -12.52 17.71 62.17
CA ILE A 4 -13.09 17.63 60.80
C ILE A 4 -12.39 18.59 59.81
N LEU A 5 -11.66 19.59 60.31
CA LEU A 5 -10.99 20.58 59.46
C LEU A 5 -9.64 20.11 58.89
N LEU A 6 -9.04 19.05 59.43
CA LEU A 6 -7.72 18.58 59.01
C LEU A 6 -7.75 17.59 57.84
N LEU A 7 -8.93 17.06 57.46
CA LEU A 7 -9.05 16.10 56.36
C LEU A 7 -9.17 16.76 54.98
N PHE A 8 -9.47 18.05 54.89
CA PHE A 8 -9.60 18.77 53.62
C PHE A 8 -8.27 19.32 53.08
N VAL A 9 -7.19 19.31 53.86
CA VAL A 9 -5.89 19.87 53.46
C VAL A 9 -4.96 18.80 52.85
N ILE A 10 -5.24 17.51 53.05
CA ILE A 10 -4.36 16.41 52.60
C ILE A 10 -4.81 15.78 51.26
N VAL A 11 -6.04 16.04 50.78
CA VAL A 11 -6.57 15.41 49.55
C VAL A 11 -6.42 16.28 48.29
N ILE A 12 -5.95 17.53 48.41
CA ILE A 12 -5.90 18.48 47.28
C ILE A 12 -4.59 18.48 46.45
N PRO A 13 -3.40 17.96 46.88
CA PRO A 13 -2.23 18.01 46.00
C PRO A 13 -2.11 16.86 44.98
N SER A 14 -2.94 15.81 45.04
CA SER A 14 -2.79 14.63 44.17
C SER A 14 -3.60 14.66 42.86
N LEU A 15 -4.36 15.73 42.59
CA LEU A 15 -5.14 15.89 41.35
C LEU A 15 -4.47 16.79 40.29
N VAL A 16 -3.24 17.27 40.55
CA VAL A 16 -2.43 17.99 39.55
C VAL A 16 -1.32 17.08 39.02
N CYS A 17 -1.64 15.83 38.71
CA CYS A 17 -0.99 15.19 37.57
C CYS A 17 -1.60 15.85 36.33
N GLY A 18 -1.06 17.01 35.95
CA GLY A 18 -1.36 17.61 34.67
C GLY A 18 -1.11 16.57 33.60
N GLN A 19 -2.18 16.03 33.01
CA GLN A 19 -2.08 15.29 31.77
C GLN A 19 -1.39 16.23 30.79
N LYS A 20 -0.13 15.93 30.48
CA LYS A 20 0.63 16.65 29.47
C LYS A 20 -0.14 16.42 28.17
N GLN A 21 -1.00 17.36 27.82
CA GLN A 21 -1.81 17.25 26.61
C GLN A 21 -0.81 17.31 25.46
N GLU A 22 -0.60 16.16 24.80
CA GLU A 22 0.33 16.10 23.68
C GLU A 22 -0.14 17.11 22.62
N THR A 23 0.81 17.93 22.16
CA THR A 23 0.54 18.86 21.08
C THR A 23 0.29 18.06 19.80
N LEU A 24 -0.49 18.62 18.85
CA LEU A 24 -0.73 17.96 17.56
C LEU A 24 0.59 17.61 16.86
N SER A 25 1.58 18.51 16.91
CA SER A 25 2.93 18.23 16.41
C SER A 25 3.56 17.02 17.09
N GLY A 26 3.48 16.91 18.43
CA GLY A 26 3.99 15.74 19.15
C GLY A 26 3.30 14.43 18.72
N ILE A 27 1.98 14.46 18.54
CA ILE A 27 1.21 13.31 18.04
C ILE A 27 1.69 12.90 16.64
N LEU A 28 1.83 13.85 15.71
CA LEU A 28 2.24 13.56 14.33
C LEU A 28 3.69 13.05 14.27
N TRP A 29 4.61 13.68 15.00
CA TRP A 29 6.00 13.23 15.07
C TRP A 29 6.13 11.83 15.69
N GLY A 30 5.32 11.51 16.70
CA GLY A 30 5.26 10.17 17.27
C GLY A 30 4.85 9.09 16.26
N ARG A 31 4.03 9.43 15.27
CA ARG A 31 3.55 8.48 14.24
C ARG A 31 4.60 8.17 13.17
N VAL A 32 5.38 9.16 12.77
CA VAL A 32 6.43 8.99 11.74
C VAL A 32 7.74 8.43 12.30
N ASN A 33 7.84 8.23 13.62
CA ASN A 33 9.10 7.92 14.29
C ASN A 33 9.80 6.67 13.76
N ASN A 34 9.05 5.62 13.37
CA ASN A 34 9.64 4.40 12.83
C ASN A 34 10.47 4.68 11.56
N CYS A 35 9.95 5.53 10.67
CA CYS A 35 10.64 5.95 9.46
C CYS A 35 11.79 6.91 9.79
N TYR A 36 11.54 7.88 10.68
CA TYR A 36 12.54 8.85 11.13
C TYR A 36 13.78 8.19 11.74
N SER A 37 13.60 7.12 12.52
CA SER A 37 14.69 6.39 13.17
C SER A 37 15.58 5.60 12.21
N MET A 38 15.23 5.52 10.93
CA MET A 38 16.02 4.83 9.91
C MET A 38 17.02 5.77 9.20
N PHE A 39 16.89 7.09 9.38
CA PHE A 39 17.77 8.04 8.72
C PHE A 39 19.11 8.18 9.45
N GLU A 40 20.17 8.38 8.68
CA GLU A 40 21.55 8.50 9.14
C GLU A 40 22.11 9.87 8.73
N ASP A 41 23.18 10.27 9.38
CA ASP A 41 24.01 11.43 9.03
C ASP A 41 25.11 10.92 8.10
N MET A 42 25.00 11.22 6.80
CA MET A 42 25.86 10.67 5.75
C MET A 42 27.13 11.49 5.52
N ASP A 43 27.15 12.75 5.94
CA ASP A 43 28.29 13.66 5.78
C ASP A 43 29.03 13.98 7.09
N ASP A 44 28.62 13.30 8.18
CA ASP A 44 29.18 13.41 9.53
C ASP A 44 29.09 14.85 10.10
N ASP A 45 28.09 15.64 9.69
CA ASP A 45 27.89 17.03 10.12
C ASP A 45 27.12 17.17 11.45
N GLY A 46 26.60 16.06 11.98
CA GLY A 46 25.78 15.96 13.18
C GLY A 46 24.27 16.06 12.92
N VAL A 47 23.82 16.09 11.66
CA VAL A 47 22.42 16.24 11.23
C VAL A 47 22.00 15.06 10.38
N LEU A 48 20.81 14.51 10.65
CA LEU A 48 20.27 13.42 9.84
C LEU A 48 19.88 13.89 8.44
N ASP A 49 20.20 13.09 7.42
CA ASP A 49 19.86 13.35 6.03
C ASP A 49 18.45 12.87 5.68
N PHE A 50 17.49 13.81 5.69
CA PHE A 50 16.13 13.53 5.23
C PHE A 50 15.38 14.81 4.82
N ASN A 51 14.32 14.61 4.04
CA ASN A 51 13.38 15.66 3.69
C ASN A 51 12.18 15.65 4.65
N LYS A 52 11.72 16.83 5.06
CA LYS A 52 10.50 16.99 5.86
C LYS A 52 9.62 18.13 5.38
N ILE A 53 8.32 17.92 5.51
CA ILE A 53 7.28 18.94 5.39
C ILE A 53 6.48 18.86 6.70
N ASP A 54 6.86 19.70 7.67
CA ASP A 54 6.13 19.83 8.93
C ASP A 54 5.13 20.97 8.82
N ASP A 55 3.87 20.60 8.63
CA ASP A 55 2.72 21.50 8.64
C ASP A 55 1.74 21.07 9.74
N SER A 56 2.30 20.68 10.89
CA SER A 56 1.54 20.13 12.01
C SER A 56 0.43 21.05 12.50
N GLN A 57 0.56 22.37 12.29
CA GLN A 57 -0.49 23.34 12.62
C GLN A 57 -1.78 23.12 11.80
N ASN A 58 -1.63 22.63 10.57
CA ASN A 58 -2.73 22.23 9.69
C ASN A 58 -3.00 20.71 9.72
N GLY A 59 -2.36 19.98 10.64
CA GLY A 59 -2.56 18.55 10.82
C GLY A 59 -1.85 17.69 9.78
N TYR A 60 -0.77 18.16 9.16
CA TYR A 60 -0.03 17.41 8.15
C TYR A 60 1.45 17.29 8.52
N LEU A 61 2.02 16.10 8.37
CA LEU A 61 3.45 15.87 8.47
C LEU A 61 3.86 14.85 7.41
N LYS A 62 4.93 15.14 6.68
CA LYS A 62 5.58 14.18 5.79
C LYS A 62 7.07 14.17 6.06
N ILE A 63 7.65 12.98 6.15
CA ILE A 63 9.09 12.77 6.13
C ILE A 63 9.45 11.75 5.04
N SER A 64 10.60 11.94 4.43
CA SER A 64 11.12 11.00 3.44
C SER A 64 12.63 11.11 3.35
N GLY A 65 13.32 9.99 3.24
CA GLY A 65 14.77 9.98 3.14
C GLY A 65 15.27 8.61 2.70
N SER A 66 16.56 8.53 2.46
CA SER A 66 17.26 7.29 2.15
C SER A 66 18.30 7.01 3.23
N TRP A 67 18.66 5.75 3.40
CA TRP A 67 19.80 5.36 4.24
C TRP A 67 20.78 4.53 3.40
N PRO A 68 22.08 4.52 3.76
CA PRO A 68 23.15 4.12 2.84
C PRO A 68 23.08 2.65 2.41
N THR A 69 22.52 1.79 3.26
CA THR A 69 22.45 0.36 2.96
C THR A 69 21.53 0.15 1.77
N CYS A 70 22.11 -0.27 0.63
CA CYS A 70 21.39 -0.62 -0.59
C CYS A 70 20.54 0.50 -1.23
N GLY A 71 20.75 1.77 -0.87
CA GLY A 71 19.96 2.88 -1.39
C GLY A 71 18.48 2.83 -0.99
N CYS A 72 18.18 2.13 0.10
CA CYS A 72 16.82 1.99 0.60
C CYS A 72 16.25 3.34 1.02
N SER A 73 14.95 3.53 0.78
CA SER A 73 14.25 4.74 1.20
C SER A 73 13.01 4.45 2.03
N CYS A 74 12.64 5.41 2.85
CA CYS A 74 11.43 5.40 3.65
C CYS A 74 10.68 6.71 3.43
N ASN A 75 9.36 6.61 3.32
CA ASN A 75 8.44 7.73 3.23
C ASN A 75 7.28 7.49 4.19
N SER A 76 6.98 8.47 5.03
CA SER A 76 5.84 8.44 5.94
C SER A 76 5.09 9.76 5.87
N THR A 77 3.80 9.69 5.54
CA THR A 77 2.89 10.83 5.47
C THR A 77 1.75 10.63 6.46
N VAL A 78 1.47 11.64 7.28
CA VAL A 78 0.44 11.59 8.33
C VAL A 78 -0.46 12.80 8.22
N GLY A 79 -1.77 12.56 8.32
CA GLY A 79 -2.82 13.57 8.33
C GLY A 79 -3.71 13.44 9.57
N ALA A 80 -4.09 14.57 10.17
CA ALA A 80 -4.97 14.65 11.32
C ALA A 80 -6.30 15.33 10.96
N TYR A 81 -7.39 14.58 11.16
CA TYR A 81 -8.74 14.98 10.79
C TYR A 81 -9.55 15.23 12.07
N LYS A 82 -10.01 16.46 12.25
CA LYS A 82 -10.67 16.90 13.48
C LYS A 82 -12.14 16.49 13.48
N ASN A 83 -12.62 15.86 14.56
CA ASN A 83 -14.03 15.54 14.74
C ASN A 83 -14.83 16.68 15.38
N SER A 84 -16.13 16.47 15.60
CA SER A 84 -17.06 17.42 16.22
C SER A 84 -16.63 17.83 17.63
N GLU A 85 -16.05 16.91 18.41
CA GLU A 85 -15.51 17.13 19.75
C GLU A 85 -14.14 17.83 19.76
N GLY A 86 -13.51 18.01 18.60
CA GLY A 86 -12.19 18.59 18.49
C GLY A 86 -11.01 17.63 18.71
N LYS A 87 -11.28 16.32 18.85
CA LYS A 87 -10.28 15.26 18.84
C LYS A 87 -9.84 14.94 17.41
N TYR A 88 -8.65 14.37 17.25
CA TYR A 88 -8.10 14.03 15.94
C TYR A 88 -8.19 12.54 15.64
N VAL A 89 -8.69 12.22 14.47
CA VAL A 89 -8.48 10.93 13.80
C VAL A 89 -7.24 11.07 12.93
N ILE A 90 -6.28 10.20 13.14
CA ILE A 90 -5.00 10.20 12.44
C ILE A 90 -5.06 9.16 11.33
N LEU A 91 -4.63 9.53 10.13
CA LEU A 91 -4.45 8.63 9.01
C LEU A 91 -2.99 8.74 8.56
N GLN A 92 -2.38 7.61 8.22
CA GLN A 92 -0.96 7.50 7.90
C GLN A 92 -0.75 6.57 6.71
N SER A 93 0.15 6.97 5.80
CA SER A 93 0.69 6.13 4.73
C SER A 93 2.19 6.00 4.90
N ASP A 94 2.67 4.76 4.95
CA ASP A 94 4.08 4.40 5.09
C ASP A 94 4.51 3.58 3.87
N GLN A 95 5.74 3.82 3.43
CA GLN A 95 6.42 3.08 2.39
C GLN A 95 7.89 2.90 2.77
N VAL A 96 8.38 1.65 2.67
CA VAL A 96 9.79 1.29 2.83
C VAL A 96 10.19 0.43 1.64
N GLU A 97 11.06 0.96 0.78
CA GLU A 97 11.27 0.36 -0.55
C GLU A 97 11.90 -1.03 -0.48
N CYS A 98 12.98 -1.20 0.29
CA CYS A 98 13.73 -2.46 0.29
C CYS A 98 13.00 -3.66 0.89
N SER A 99 12.09 -3.44 1.83
CA SER A 99 11.23 -4.51 2.38
C SER A 99 9.94 -4.70 1.58
N TRP A 100 9.78 -3.96 0.47
CA TRP A 100 8.50 -3.73 -0.22
C TRP A 100 7.36 -3.48 0.78
N GLU A 101 7.62 -2.76 1.85
CA GLU A 101 6.59 -2.47 2.83
C GLU A 101 5.80 -1.27 2.35
N ARG A 102 4.49 -1.45 2.23
CA ARG A 102 3.53 -0.36 2.10
C ARG A 102 2.40 -0.59 3.06
N LYS A 103 1.94 0.47 3.71
CA LYS A 103 0.89 0.36 4.72
C LYS A 103 0.12 1.66 4.87
N ILE A 104 -1.20 1.51 5.01
CA ILE A 104 -2.07 2.53 5.55
C ILE A 104 -2.41 2.15 6.99
N SER A 105 -2.41 3.14 7.89
CA SER A 105 -2.87 2.95 9.25
C SER A 105 -3.64 4.15 9.78
N SER A 106 -4.38 3.92 10.86
CA SER A 106 -5.04 4.96 11.63
C SER A 106 -4.80 4.76 13.13
N ASN A 107 -5.17 5.74 13.95
CA ASN A 107 -5.30 5.54 15.40
C ASN A 107 -6.63 4.89 15.81
N LEU A 108 -7.56 4.73 14.86
CA LEU A 108 -8.79 3.95 14.98
C LEU A 108 -8.75 2.77 13.98
N ASP A 109 -9.72 1.87 14.03
CA ASP A 109 -9.87 0.84 13.00
C ASP A 109 -10.18 1.51 11.65
N LEU A 110 -9.52 1.07 10.57
CA LEU A 110 -9.76 1.62 9.23
C LEU A 110 -11.22 1.45 8.79
N LYS A 111 -11.91 0.37 9.22
CA LYS A 111 -13.35 0.16 8.94
C LYS A 111 -14.24 1.18 9.65
N GLU A 112 -13.76 1.79 10.74
CA GLU A 112 -14.48 2.85 11.45
C GLU A 112 -14.28 4.22 10.80
N VAL A 113 -13.14 4.41 10.13
CA VAL A 113 -12.73 5.71 9.58
C VAL A 113 -13.09 5.84 8.10
N LEU A 114 -12.98 4.76 7.33
CA LEU A 114 -13.32 4.72 5.91
C LEU A 114 -14.85 4.73 5.69
N PRO A 115 -15.31 4.97 4.45
CA PRO A 115 -16.74 4.87 4.13
C PRO A 115 -17.36 3.55 4.57
N ILE A 116 -18.67 3.57 4.88
CA ILE A 116 -19.41 2.35 5.18
C ILE A 116 -19.34 1.43 3.96
N ASP A 117 -19.12 0.14 4.20
CA ASP A 117 -18.94 -0.89 3.17
C ASP A 117 -17.80 -0.61 2.18
N PHE A 118 -16.76 0.11 2.63
CA PHE A 118 -15.59 0.40 1.81
C PHE A 118 -14.86 -0.89 1.40
N GLY A 119 -14.64 -1.07 0.09
CA GLY A 119 -14.02 -2.25 -0.50
C GLY A 119 -13.83 -2.15 -2.01
N ILE A 120 -13.42 -3.26 -2.64
CA ILE A 120 -13.18 -3.35 -4.09
C ILE A 120 -14.36 -2.85 -4.92
N ASN A 121 -15.59 -3.08 -4.45
CA ASN A 121 -16.82 -2.72 -5.14
C ASN A 121 -17.03 -1.20 -5.28
N ASN A 122 -16.34 -0.37 -4.51
CA ASN A 122 -16.37 1.08 -4.74
C ASN A 122 -15.62 1.47 -6.03
N PHE A 123 -14.64 0.65 -6.46
CA PHE A 123 -13.79 0.89 -7.63
C PHE A 123 -14.26 0.19 -8.90
N THR A 124 -15.27 -0.67 -8.83
CA THR A 124 -15.74 -1.48 -9.97
C THR A 124 -17.09 -0.99 -10.48
N SER A 125 -17.41 -1.31 -11.73
CA SER A 125 -18.76 -1.11 -12.30
C SER A 125 -19.71 -2.26 -11.95
N GLU A 126 -19.16 -3.43 -11.68
CA GLU A 126 -19.88 -4.66 -11.38
C GLU A 126 -19.47 -5.18 -10.00
N HIS A 127 -20.40 -5.88 -9.33
CA HIS A 127 -20.09 -6.50 -8.06
C HIS A 127 -19.08 -7.64 -8.26
N ILE A 128 -17.97 -7.60 -7.53
CA ILE A 128 -17.00 -8.67 -7.46
C ILE A 128 -17.22 -9.40 -6.15
N ASP A 129 -17.62 -10.65 -6.28
CA ASP A 129 -17.59 -11.63 -5.21
C ASP A 129 -16.37 -12.54 -5.44
N SER A 130 -15.52 -12.68 -4.43
CA SER A 130 -14.30 -13.47 -4.55
C SER A 130 -13.88 -14.04 -3.20
N GLU A 131 -13.71 -15.36 -3.18
CA GLU A 131 -13.20 -16.12 -2.04
C GLU A 131 -11.67 -16.26 -2.08
N SER A 132 -10.96 -15.36 -2.77
CA SER A 132 -9.50 -15.44 -2.86
C SER A 132 -8.85 -15.31 -1.47
N ASP A 133 -7.95 -16.24 -1.14
CA ASP A 133 -7.18 -16.24 0.11
C ASP A 133 -6.12 -15.13 0.18
N TYR A 134 -5.89 -14.42 -0.93
CA TYR A 134 -4.92 -13.33 -1.02
C TYR A 134 -5.52 -12.10 -1.69
N SER A 135 -4.92 -10.95 -1.36
CA SER A 135 -5.28 -9.66 -1.96
C SER A 135 -4.56 -9.47 -3.29
N VAL A 136 -5.32 -9.01 -4.27
CA VAL A 136 -4.83 -8.64 -5.60
C VAL A 136 -4.47 -7.17 -5.65
N PHE A 137 -5.17 -6.36 -4.85
CA PHE A 137 -5.02 -4.92 -4.83
C PHE A 137 -4.58 -4.40 -3.47
N PHE A 138 -3.79 -3.33 -3.49
CA PHE A 138 -3.44 -2.54 -2.34
C PHE A 138 -4.19 -1.20 -2.42
N ILE A 139 -4.73 -0.76 -1.29
CA ILE A 139 -5.28 0.58 -1.15
C ILE A 139 -4.16 1.51 -0.72
N ASP A 140 -3.88 2.54 -1.52
CA ASP A 140 -3.00 3.66 -1.17
C ASP A 140 -3.82 4.92 -0.89
N ILE A 141 -3.26 5.85 -0.11
CA ILE A 141 -3.87 7.14 0.20
C ILE A 141 -2.91 8.29 -0.11
N GLU A 142 -3.45 9.33 -0.71
CA GLU A 142 -2.80 10.62 -0.85
C GLU A 142 -3.44 11.59 0.15
N ILE A 143 -2.74 11.80 1.26
CA ILE A 143 -3.16 12.73 2.31
C ILE A 143 -2.87 14.16 1.85
N PRO A 144 -3.87 15.06 1.79
CA PRO A 144 -3.65 16.42 1.35
C PRO A 144 -2.91 17.20 2.44
N ARG A 145 -1.97 18.07 2.02
CA ARG A 145 -1.37 19.06 2.92
C ARG A 145 -2.37 20.14 3.33
N ILE A 146 -3.23 20.55 2.40
CA ILE A 146 -4.21 21.63 2.59
C ILE A 146 -5.60 21.07 2.31
N GLY A 147 -6.53 21.26 3.25
CA GLY A 147 -7.89 20.73 3.17
C GLY A 147 -7.98 19.29 3.68
N THR A 148 -9.11 18.64 3.43
CA THR A 148 -9.41 17.28 3.95
C THR A 148 -9.85 16.31 2.86
N ASP A 149 -9.73 16.71 1.59
CA ASP A 149 -10.04 15.84 0.46
C ASP A 149 -8.88 14.86 0.27
N THR A 150 -9.08 13.62 0.70
CA THR A 150 -8.08 12.55 0.65
C THR A 150 -8.31 11.72 -0.59
N LYS A 151 -7.29 11.53 -1.43
CA LYS A 151 -7.43 10.59 -2.55
C LYS A 151 -7.11 9.19 -2.07
N VAL A 152 -7.86 8.23 -2.55
CA VAL A 152 -7.60 6.81 -2.31
C VAL A 152 -7.40 6.15 -3.66
N LYS A 153 -6.24 5.53 -3.83
CA LYS A 153 -5.90 4.82 -5.06
C LYS A 153 -5.96 3.33 -4.81
N ILE A 154 -6.45 2.60 -5.80
CA ILE A 154 -6.33 1.15 -5.84
C ILE A 154 -5.21 0.78 -6.81
N GLU A 155 -4.23 0.06 -6.30
CA GLU A 155 -3.05 -0.33 -7.04
C GLU A 155 -2.92 -1.85 -7.01
N LEU A 156 -2.28 -2.42 -8.03
CA LEU A 156 -1.99 -3.86 -8.02
C LEU A 156 -0.89 -4.15 -7.01
N VAL A 157 -1.08 -5.19 -6.22
CA VAL A 157 0.02 -5.78 -5.45
C VAL A 157 1.09 -6.26 -6.46
N PRO A 158 2.39 -5.98 -6.24
CA PRO A 158 3.45 -6.47 -7.10
C PRO A 158 3.38 -7.98 -7.32
N PHE A 159 3.49 -8.42 -8.58
CA PHE A 159 3.38 -9.84 -8.91
C PHE A 159 4.51 -10.64 -8.28
N GLY A 160 4.15 -11.73 -7.61
CA GLY A 160 5.07 -12.52 -6.79
C GLY A 160 4.86 -12.34 -5.28
N LEU A 161 4.00 -11.40 -4.87
CA LEU A 161 3.53 -11.26 -3.49
C LEU A 161 2.08 -11.75 -3.35
N ARG A 162 1.75 -12.28 -2.17
CA ARG A 162 0.39 -12.73 -1.82
C ARG A 162 0.00 -12.25 -0.41
N PRO A 163 -0.15 -10.94 -0.19
CA PRO A 163 -0.54 -10.42 1.11
C PRO A 163 -1.96 -10.88 1.46
N LYS A 164 -2.17 -11.13 2.76
CA LYS A 164 -3.50 -11.37 3.31
C LYS A 164 -4.31 -10.08 3.29
N GLY A 165 -5.61 -10.20 3.09
CA GLY A 165 -6.55 -9.09 3.20
C GLY A 165 -7.98 -9.57 3.10
N GLU A 166 -8.89 -8.64 2.86
CA GLU A 166 -10.33 -8.92 2.80
C GLU A 166 -10.86 -8.52 1.42
N ASN A 167 -11.63 -9.41 0.78
CA ASN A 167 -12.32 -9.11 -0.47
C ASN A 167 -11.40 -8.52 -1.55
N LEU A 168 -10.26 -9.18 -1.82
CA LEU A 168 -9.23 -8.82 -2.80
C LEU A 168 -8.38 -7.57 -2.49
N ILE A 169 -8.68 -6.82 -1.43
CA ILE A 169 -7.92 -5.61 -1.06
C ILE A 169 -7.15 -5.81 0.25
N CYS A 170 -5.95 -5.22 0.32
CA CYS A 170 -5.22 -5.06 1.57
C CYS A 170 -4.89 -3.59 1.83
N PHE A 171 -4.75 -3.26 3.12
CA PHE A 171 -4.28 -1.95 3.59
C PHE A 171 -2.80 -1.96 3.94
N GLY A 172 -2.12 -3.09 3.74
CA GLY A 172 -0.68 -3.18 3.93
C GLY A 172 -0.13 -4.51 3.46
N TYR A 173 1.12 -4.47 3.02
CA TYR A 173 1.92 -5.64 2.68
C TYR A 173 3.38 -5.36 2.97
N LYS A 174 4.15 -6.41 3.22
CA LYS A 174 5.62 -6.41 3.33
C LYS A 174 6.16 -7.79 2.95
N VAL A 175 7.42 -7.88 2.57
CA VAL A 175 8.08 -9.17 2.26
C VAL A 175 8.42 -9.87 3.57
N GLU A 176 7.58 -10.80 4.01
CA GLU A 176 7.96 -11.79 5.04
C GLU A 176 8.37 -13.12 4.38
N GLU A 177 7.56 -13.60 3.43
CA GLU A 177 7.84 -14.79 2.62
C GLU A 177 7.36 -14.51 1.19
N PRO A 178 8.26 -14.23 0.23
CA PRO A 178 7.85 -14.02 -1.15
C PRO A 178 7.27 -15.32 -1.71
N TYR A 179 6.22 -15.20 -2.53
CA TYR A 179 5.54 -16.38 -3.06
C TYR A 179 6.32 -16.99 -4.23
N LYS A 180 6.70 -16.18 -5.22
CA LYS A 180 7.44 -16.62 -6.41
C LYS A 180 8.07 -15.45 -7.15
N PHE A 181 9.26 -15.62 -7.70
CA PHE A 181 9.88 -14.63 -8.57
C PHE A 181 9.30 -14.70 -10.00
N LEU A 182 8.38 -13.79 -10.33
CA LEU A 182 7.64 -13.83 -11.61
C LEU A 182 8.19 -12.91 -12.71
N TYR A 183 9.29 -12.18 -12.45
CA TYR A 183 9.83 -11.18 -13.40
C TYR A 183 10.17 -11.76 -14.78
N GLY A 184 10.50 -13.05 -14.86
CA GLY A 184 10.73 -13.75 -16.13
C GLY A 184 9.57 -13.62 -17.12
N ILE A 185 8.33 -13.62 -16.63
CA ILE A 185 7.12 -13.48 -17.46
C ILE A 185 7.12 -12.14 -18.20
N LYS A 186 7.53 -11.05 -17.54
CA LYS A 186 7.66 -9.72 -18.17
C LYS A 186 8.68 -9.73 -19.30
N ASN A 187 9.81 -10.41 -19.11
CA ASN A 187 10.85 -10.51 -20.15
C ASN A 187 10.34 -11.27 -21.38
N VAL A 188 9.61 -12.37 -21.17
CA VAL A 188 8.96 -13.11 -22.28
C VAL A 188 7.93 -12.23 -22.97
N ALA A 189 7.01 -11.59 -22.21
CA ALA A 189 5.98 -10.72 -22.79
C ALA A 189 6.57 -9.58 -23.63
N LYS A 190 7.71 -9.01 -23.22
CA LYS A 190 8.44 -8.00 -24.02
C LYS A 190 9.11 -8.60 -25.26
N GLY A 191 9.74 -9.77 -25.12
CA GLY A 191 10.61 -10.35 -26.15
C GLY A 191 9.90 -11.17 -27.23
N ILE A 192 8.67 -11.64 -26.99
CA ILE A 192 7.96 -12.47 -27.98
C ILE A 192 7.70 -11.74 -29.29
N SER A 193 7.89 -12.47 -30.37
CA SER A 193 7.69 -12.02 -31.75
C SER A 193 6.28 -12.34 -32.26
N ASP A 194 5.73 -13.52 -31.91
CA ASP A 194 4.34 -13.86 -32.22
C ASP A 194 3.41 -13.32 -31.12
N PRO A 195 2.45 -12.43 -31.45
CA PRO A 195 1.49 -11.91 -30.47
C PRO A 195 0.61 -13.00 -29.83
N ASN A 196 0.48 -14.18 -30.46
CA ASN A 196 -0.34 -15.28 -29.94
C ASN A 196 0.40 -16.18 -28.94
N THR A 197 1.71 -16.04 -28.77
CA THR A 197 2.50 -16.92 -27.90
C THR A 197 1.98 -16.95 -26.45
N ILE A 198 1.54 -15.80 -25.91
CA ILE A 198 0.92 -15.74 -24.56
C ILE A 198 -0.36 -16.57 -24.50
N SER A 199 -1.19 -16.51 -25.55
CA SER A 199 -2.42 -17.31 -25.64
C SER A 199 -2.11 -18.81 -25.77
N TYR A 200 -1.08 -19.19 -26.50
CA TYR A 200 -0.63 -20.59 -26.58
C TYR A 200 -0.14 -21.10 -25.23
N LEU A 201 0.64 -20.30 -24.48
CA LEU A 201 1.07 -20.63 -23.13
C LEU A 201 -0.11 -20.80 -22.16
N LEU A 202 -1.09 -19.88 -22.19
CA LEU A 202 -2.31 -19.98 -21.36
C LEU A 202 -3.11 -21.26 -21.64
N ASN A 203 -3.20 -21.67 -22.90
CA ASN A 203 -4.02 -22.79 -23.34
C ASN A 203 -3.27 -24.13 -23.39
N GLY A 204 -1.99 -24.16 -23.00
CA GLY A 204 -1.16 -25.36 -23.06
C GLY A 204 -0.83 -25.85 -24.48
N SER A 205 -1.00 -25.00 -25.50
CA SER A 205 -0.69 -25.33 -26.91
C SER A 205 0.78 -25.07 -27.24
N PHE A 206 1.69 -25.68 -26.46
CA PHE A 206 3.13 -25.38 -26.51
C PHE A 206 3.80 -25.74 -27.86
N ASP A 207 3.22 -26.70 -28.58
CA ASP A 207 3.64 -27.13 -29.92
C ASP A 207 3.46 -26.05 -30.99
N LYS A 208 2.58 -25.07 -30.74
CA LYS A 208 2.30 -23.95 -31.66
C LYS A 208 3.24 -22.77 -31.47
N ILE A 209 4.08 -22.79 -30.44
CA ILE A 209 5.01 -21.71 -30.14
C ILE A 209 6.16 -21.74 -31.13
N SER A 210 6.44 -20.60 -31.77
CA SER A 210 7.53 -20.47 -32.72
C SER A 210 8.88 -20.83 -32.07
N SER A 211 9.82 -21.38 -32.85
CA SER A 211 11.14 -21.77 -32.32
C SER A 211 11.90 -20.59 -31.69
N SER A 212 11.71 -19.38 -32.24
CA SER A 212 12.29 -18.14 -31.69
C SER A 212 11.75 -17.83 -30.29
N ASP A 213 10.42 -17.83 -30.13
CA ASP A 213 9.81 -17.54 -28.83
C ASP A 213 10.05 -18.66 -27.82
N ASN A 214 10.11 -19.91 -28.28
CA ASN A 214 10.47 -21.06 -27.44
C ASN A 214 11.89 -20.94 -26.87
N THR A 215 12.82 -20.35 -27.63
CA THR A 215 14.18 -20.09 -27.14
C THR A 215 14.22 -19.01 -26.05
N LEU A 216 13.26 -18.08 -26.05
CA LEU A 216 13.11 -17.10 -24.97
C LEU A 216 12.51 -17.76 -23.72
N ILE A 217 11.46 -18.56 -23.90
CA ILE A 217 10.76 -19.25 -22.82
C ILE A 217 11.68 -20.27 -22.14
N SER A 218 12.46 -21.05 -22.88
CA SER A 218 13.35 -22.06 -22.32
C SER A 218 14.42 -21.50 -21.38
N LYS A 219 14.79 -20.22 -21.50
CA LYS A 219 15.71 -19.53 -20.56
C LYS A 219 15.08 -19.27 -19.19
N LEU A 220 13.76 -19.37 -19.08
CA LEU A 220 13.04 -19.29 -17.82
C LEU A 220 12.86 -20.66 -17.17
N LEU A 221 13.10 -21.74 -17.91
CA LEU A 221 12.89 -23.11 -17.44
C LEU A 221 14.19 -23.69 -16.90
N GLY A 222 14.12 -24.32 -15.74
CA GLY A 222 15.24 -25.08 -15.19
C GLY A 222 15.30 -25.04 -13.66
N PRO A 223 16.15 -25.89 -13.07
CA PRO A 223 16.32 -25.99 -11.63
C PRO A 223 17.14 -24.83 -11.04
N GLU A 224 17.75 -24.00 -11.87
CA GLU A 224 18.50 -22.84 -11.42
C GLU A 224 17.55 -21.66 -11.21
N ASP A 225 17.56 -21.12 -9.99
CA ASP A 225 17.17 -19.74 -9.68
C ASP A 225 15.65 -19.46 -9.54
N ASP A 226 14.89 -20.38 -8.95
CA ASP A 226 13.48 -20.20 -8.51
C ASP A 226 12.49 -19.69 -9.59
N ARG A 227 12.79 -19.91 -10.88
CA ARG A 227 11.99 -19.36 -11.98
C ARG A 227 10.78 -20.22 -12.30
N PHE A 228 10.93 -21.26 -13.11
CA PHE A 228 9.89 -22.23 -13.41
C PHE A 228 10.54 -23.59 -13.72
N GLU A 229 10.03 -24.65 -13.12
CA GLU A 229 10.41 -26.05 -13.32
C GLU A 229 9.99 -26.53 -14.71
N SER A 230 8.86 -26.04 -15.24
CA SER A 230 8.26 -26.53 -16.48
C SER A 230 7.42 -25.46 -17.22
N MET A 231 7.05 -25.75 -18.48
CA MET A 231 6.11 -24.90 -19.23
C MET A 231 4.72 -24.92 -18.60
N GLU A 232 4.35 -26.03 -18.00
CA GLU A 232 3.10 -26.22 -17.28
C GLU A 232 3.04 -25.32 -16.05
N GLU A 233 4.10 -25.29 -15.22
CA GLU A 233 4.18 -24.37 -14.07
C GLU A 233 4.10 -22.90 -14.54
N LEU A 234 4.86 -22.53 -15.58
CA LEU A 234 4.77 -21.19 -16.18
C LEU A 234 3.35 -20.85 -16.64
N SER A 235 2.64 -21.81 -17.24
CA SER A 235 1.25 -21.66 -17.66
C SER A 235 0.32 -21.41 -16.48
N GLU A 236 0.52 -22.09 -15.35
CA GLU A 236 -0.26 -21.89 -14.13
C GLU A 236 -0.13 -20.48 -13.59
N TYR A 237 1.09 -19.97 -13.41
CA TYR A 237 1.31 -18.58 -12.98
C TYR A 237 0.76 -17.56 -14.00
N LEU A 238 0.86 -17.86 -15.30
CA LEU A 238 0.30 -16.98 -16.33
C LEU A 238 -1.23 -16.93 -16.25
N LYS A 239 -1.90 -18.03 -15.90
CA LYS A 239 -3.35 -18.07 -15.65
C LYS A 239 -3.72 -17.28 -14.40
N GLU A 240 -2.93 -17.33 -13.33
CA GLU A 240 -3.15 -16.49 -12.15
C GLU A 240 -3.04 -15.00 -12.49
N LEU A 241 -2.02 -14.60 -13.24
CA LEU A 241 -1.88 -13.23 -13.72
C LEU A 241 -3.03 -12.85 -14.66
N LYS A 242 -3.56 -13.79 -15.45
CA LYS A 242 -4.73 -13.57 -16.28
C LYS A 242 -5.99 -13.32 -15.46
N ASN A 243 -6.18 -14.06 -14.37
CA ASN A 243 -7.29 -13.82 -13.43
C ASN A 243 -7.17 -12.43 -12.79
N THR A 244 -5.96 -12.04 -12.37
CA THR A 244 -5.67 -10.69 -11.86
C THR A 244 -5.94 -9.60 -12.90
N TYR A 245 -5.58 -9.84 -14.16
CA TYR A 245 -5.92 -8.95 -15.28
C TYR A 245 -7.44 -8.84 -15.49
N ASP A 246 -8.18 -9.95 -15.40
CA ASP A 246 -9.63 -9.94 -15.57
C ASP A 246 -10.33 -9.18 -14.43
N LEU A 247 -9.81 -9.23 -13.21
CA LEU A 247 -10.24 -8.38 -12.11
C LEU A 247 -9.91 -6.91 -12.37
N TYR A 248 -8.70 -6.62 -12.85
CA TYR A 248 -8.28 -5.27 -13.23
C TYR A 248 -9.18 -4.66 -14.30
N CYS A 249 -9.59 -5.43 -15.31
CA CYS A 249 -10.50 -4.97 -16.36
C CYS A 249 -11.92 -4.62 -15.85
N LYS A 250 -12.32 -5.08 -14.66
CA LYS A 250 -13.61 -4.75 -14.04
C LYS A 250 -13.59 -3.44 -13.26
N LEU A 251 -12.41 -2.85 -13.04
CA LEU A 251 -12.27 -1.57 -12.38
C LEU A 251 -12.80 -0.46 -13.30
N LYS A 252 -13.74 0.35 -12.78
CA LYS A 252 -14.24 1.55 -13.48
C LYS A 252 -13.32 2.75 -13.26
N THR A 253 -12.62 2.79 -12.13
CA THR A 253 -11.68 3.85 -11.74
C THR A 253 -10.61 3.27 -10.84
N ASN A 254 -9.41 3.85 -10.86
CA ASN A 254 -8.34 3.52 -9.93
C ASN A 254 -8.27 4.50 -8.74
N GLU A 255 -9.13 5.52 -8.70
CA GLU A 255 -9.04 6.58 -7.70
C GLU A 255 -10.43 6.97 -7.18
N LEU A 256 -10.52 7.19 -5.87
CA LEU A 256 -11.67 7.80 -5.20
C LEU A 256 -11.21 9.08 -4.49
N ILE A 257 -12.08 10.07 -4.45
CA ILE A 257 -11.88 11.27 -3.63
C ILE A 257 -12.77 11.13 -2.41
N LEU A 258 -12.17 11.09 -1.23
CA LEU A 258 -12.87 11.03 0.04
C LEU A 258 -12.98 12.43 0.66
N GLY A 259 -14.18 12.76 1.13
CA GLY A 259 -14.42 13.92 1.98
C GLY A 259 -14.48 13.51 3.46
N TRP A 260 -14.13 14.43 4.36
CA TRP A 260 -14.19 14.19 5.79
C TRP A 260 -15.52 14.65 6.41
N ASN A 261 -16.27 13.74 7.02
CA ASN A 261 -17.46 14.07 7.81
C ASN A 261 -17.07 14.27 9.28
N ARG A 262 -17.01 15.53 9.69
CA ARG A 262 -16.64 15.93 11.06
C ARG A 262 -17.61 15.41 12.12
N SER A 263 -18.90 15.30 11.80
CA SER A 263 -19.93 14.87 12.76
C SER A 263 -19.83 13.37 13.06
N GLU A 264 -19.55 12.58 12.03
CA GLU A 264 -19.45 11.11 12.13
C GLU A 264 -18.02 10.63 12.42
N SER A 265 -17.03 11.52 12.34
CA SER A 265 -15.60 11.16 12.39
C SER A 265 -15.23 10.11 11.36
N ARG A 266 -15.78 10.22 10.15
CA ARG A 266 -15.69 9.21 9.09
C ARG A 266 -15.53 9.87 7.72
N PHE A 267 -14.82 9.22 6.82
CA PHE A 267 -14.76 9.60 5.43
C PHE A 267 -16.01 9.16 4.66
N PHE A 268 -16.38 9.95 3.65
CA PHE A 268 -17.41 9.60 2.67
C PHE A 268 -16.86 9.75 1.26
N ILE A 269 -17.38 8.97 0.30
CA ILE A 269 -16.99 9.08 -1.09
C ILE A 269 -17.59 10.37 -1.67
N LYS A 270 -16.73 11.32 -2.01
CA LYS A 270 -17.10 12.60 -2.61
C LYS A 270 -17.11 12.53 -4.14
N GLY A 271 -16.25 11.71 -4.73
CA GLY A 271 -16.15 11.53 -6.17
C GLY A 271 -15.23 10.38 -6.57
N THR A 272 -15.12 10.18 -7.88
CA THR A 272 -14.24 9.19 -8.52
C THR A 272 -13.22 9.92 -9.40
N GLY A 273 -12.02 9.36 -9.53
CA GLY A 273 -11.03 9.83 -10.48
C GLY A 273 -11.33 9.40 -11.91
N GLU A 274 -10.29 9.37 -12.74
CA GLU A 274 -10.41 9.02 -14.15
C GLU A 274 -10.74 7.53 -14.37
N LYS A 275 -11.28 7.23 -15.56
CA LYS A 275 -11.47 5.85 -16.00
C LYS A 275 -10.10 5.22 -16.27
N ILE A 276 -9.94 3.97 -15.86
CA ILE A 276 -8.73 3.20 -16.17
C ILE A 276 -8.65 2.97 -17.69
N PRO A 277 -7.50 3.24 -18.34
CA PRO A 277 -7.32 2.95 -19.75
C PRO A 277 -7.36 1.44 -20.00
N GLU A 278 -8.00 1.05 -21.10
CA GLU A 278 -8.03 -0.34 -21.54
C GLU A 278 -6.65 -0.71 -22.11
N ILE A 279 -6.06 -1.77 -21.57
CA ILE A 279 -4.77 -2.31 -22.02
C ILE A 279 -4.93 -3.79 -22.31
N SER A 280 -4.14 -4.32 -23.24
CA SER A 280 -4.10 -5.75 -23.51
C SER A 280 -3.44 -6.53 -22.36
N PHE A 281 -3.71 -7.83 -22.27
CA PHE A 281 -3.05 -8.68 -21.28
C PHE A 281 -1.52 -8.68 -21.44
N ARG A 282 -1.00 -8.57 -22.67
CA ARG A 282 0.44 -8.43 -22.91
C ARG A 282 0.98 -7.15 -22.30
N GLU A 283 0.33 -6.01 -22.54
CA GLU A 283 0.75 -4.72 -21.96
C GLU A 283 0.64 -4.73 -20.44
N PHE A 284 -0.37 -5.39 -19.89
CA PHE A 284 -0.51 -5.61 -18.46
C PHE A 284 0.69 -6.34 -17.85
N LEU A 285 1.17 -7.41 -18.49
CA LEU A 285 2.40 -8.11 -18.05
C LEU A 285 3.65 -7.24 -18.19
N ILE A 286 3.69 -6.34 -19.18
CA ILE A 286 4.86 -5.51 -19.45
C ILE A 286 4.96 -4.33 -18.46
N ASN A 287 3.84 -3.70 -18.15
CA ASN A 287 3.82 -2.40 -17.48
C ASN A 287 3.68 -2.48 -15.96
N ASN A 288 3.25 -3.62 -15.41
CA ASN A 288 3.09 -3.78 -13.98
C ASN A 288 4.39 -4.11 -13.23
N SER A 289 4.32 -3.93 -11.91
CA SER A 289 5.40 -4.21 -10.96
C SER A 289 5.46 -5.70 -10.62
N TYR A 290 6.69 -6.19 -10.54
CA TYR A 290 7.01 -7.56 -10.14
C TYR A 290 7.90 -7.45 -8.92
N TRP A 291 7.64 -8.27 -7.92
CA TRP A 291 8.51 -8.35 -6.77
C TRP A 291 9.88 -8.92 -7.19
N SER A 292 10.91 -8.37 -6.57
CA SER A 292 12.29 -8.81 -6.68
C SER A 292 13.02 -8.50 -5.37
N TRP A 293 14.01 -9.30 -5.01
CA TRP A 293 14.93 -8.95 -3.94
C TRP A 293 15.55 -7.57 -4.21
N MET A 294 15.52 -6.71 -3.20
CA MET A 294 16.11 -5.38 -3.21
C MET A 294 17.29 -5.42 -2.24
N CYS A 295 18.34 -6.11 -2.69
CA CYS A 295 19.31 -6.76 -1.79
C CYS A 295 18.67 -7.85 -0.91
#